data_AF-A0A7T8GNS4-F1
#
_entry.id   AF-A0A7T8GNS4-F1
#
_cell.length_a   1.000
_cell.length_b   1.000
_cell.length_c   1.000
_cell.angle_alpha   90.00
_cell.angle_beta   90.00
_cell.angle_gamma   90.00
#
_symmetry.space_group_name_H-M   'P 1'
#
loop_
_entity.id
_entity.type
_entity.pdbx_description
1 polymer ?
#
loop_
_entity_poly.entity_id
_entity_poly.type
_entity_poly.pdbx_seq_one_letter_code
_entity_poly.pdbx_strand_id
1 'polypeptide(L)'
;MDRVLNKVGETDRAKLRLETLKQRPYETTADYFQECSNLWARANQGSVNRSEGQLISSFLGGLVDGTIARLARMRVREAPGISANEVCNLVLSYEIGLREQDIEEKKKNDSTNHELMRNFDEVHRKELQALKFRNHQAGEPMDVDAIAAASRRRSIADLNAIQPSRPTEPKRKHCAIHGPAAHSTEECRIVKEQRASYQRSSLQRKPKSDQHSSQTTARCFNCNAPGHQSRNCTQPRRQRSYPKNS
;
A
#
# COMPACT_ATOMS: atom_id res chain seq x y z
N MET A 1 18.43 24.49 -1.31
CA MET A 1 18.75 23.28 -0.52
C MET A 1 19.95 22.52 -1.09
N ASP A 2 20.19 22.53 -2.41
CA ASP A 2 21.25 21.72 -3.03
C ASP A 2 22.71 22.15 -2.74
N ARG A 3 22.98 23.41 -2.37
CA ARG A 3 24.37 23.86 -2.08
C ARG A 3 24.93 23.38 -0.73
N VAL A 4 24.09 22.98 0.22
CA VAL A 4 24.54 22.50 1.55
C VAL A 4 24.93 21.01 1.51
N LEU A 5 24.43 20.24 0.54
CA LEU A 5 24.73 18.81 0.40
C LEU A 5 26.14 18.52 -0.13
N ASN A 6 26.84 19.52 -0.68
CA ASN A 6 28.19 19.33 -1.26
C ASN A 6 29.30 19.05 -0.23
N LYS A 7 29.06 19.26 1.07
CA LYS A 7 30.01 18.88 2.13
C LYS A 7 29.71 17.53 2.79
N VAL A 8 28.58 16.91 2.49
CA VAL A 8 28.20 15.62 3.06
C VAL A 8 28.95 14.52 2.30
N GLY A 9 29.71 13.71 3.02
CA GLY A 9 30.46 12.58 2.46
C GLY A 9 29.54 11.60 1.72
N GLU A 10 30.09 10.85 0.76
CA GLU A 10 29.30 9.93 -0.07
C GLU A 10 28.56 8.86 0.76
N THR A 11 29.19 8.39 1.84
CA THR A 11 28.63 7.45 2.82
C THR A 11 27.38 8.01 3.50
N ASP A 12 27.44 9.26 3.96
CA ASP A 12 26.31 9.92 4.64
C ASP A 12 25.16 10.21 3.66
N ARG A 13 25.46 10.55 2.40
CA ARG A 13 24.44 10.69 1.35
C ARG A 13 23.74 9.35 1.08
N ALA A 14 24.50 8.25 1.03
CA ALA A 14 23.92 6.92 0.82
C ALA A 14 23.01 6.50 1.98
N LYS A 15 23.40 6.79 3.23
CA LYS A 15 22.55 6.55 4.42
C LYS A 15 21.24 7.35 4.37
N LEU A 16 21.34 8.66 4.14
CA LEU A 16 20.17 9.53 4.04
C LEU A 16 19.24 9.08 2.90
N ARG A 17 19.83 8.64 1.77
CA ARG A 17 19.05 8.12 0.65
C ARG A 17 18.36 6.82 1.01
N LEU A 18 19.04 5.88 1.69
CA LEU A 18 18.46 4.61 2.13
C LEU A 18 17.28 4.82 3.08
N GLU A 19 17.38 5.76 4.03
CA GLU A 19 16.30 6.08 4.98
C GLU A 19 15.06 6.72 4.32
N THR A 20 15.25 7.41 3.20
CA THR A 20 14.18 8.13 2.49
C THR A 20 13.69 7.41 1.24
N LEU A 21 14.33 6.29 0.86
CA LEU A 21 13.98 5.54 -0.33
C LEU A 21 12.60 4.90 -0.14
N LYS A 22 11.77 5.02 -1.17
CA LYS A 22 10.48 4.35 -1.28
C LYS A 22 10.38 3.72 -2.65
N GLN A 23 9.83 2.51 -2.68
CA GLN A 23 9.50 1.81 -3.90
C GLN A 23 8.50 2.66 -4.70
N ARG A 24 8.73 2.75 -6.01
CA ARG A 24 7.82 3.48 -6.90
C ARG A 24 6.67 2.57 -7.34
N PRO A 25 5.49 3.11 -7.70
CA PRO A 25 4.33 2.29 -8.08
C PRO A 25 4.54 1.32 -9.25
N TYR A 26 5.51 1.60 -10.13
CA TYR A 26 5.81 0.80 -11.33
C TYR A 26 7.12 0.03 -11.21
N GLU A 27 7.81 0.16 -10.08
CA GLU A 27 9.10 -0.47 -9.85
C GLU A 27 8.88 -1.86 -9.28
N THR A 28 9.55 -2.85 -9.88
CA THR A 28 9.47 -4.22 -9.35
C THR A 28 10.13 -4.28 -7.97
N THR A 29 9.64 -5.16 -7.11
CA THR A 29 10.23 -5.36 -5.78
C THR A 29 11.68 -5.80 -5.86
N ALA A 30 12.05 -6.56 -6.89
CA ALA A 30 13.44 -6.97 -7.14
C ALA A 30 14.34 -5.76 -7.45
N ASP A 31 13.91 -4.86 -8.35
CA ASP A 31 14.68 -3.66 -8.69
C ASP A 31 14.84 -2.73 -7.48
N TYR A 32 13.75 -2.54 -6.72
CA TYR A 32 13.75 -1.75 -5.50
C TYR A 32 14.69 -2.34 -4.43
N PHE A 33 14.69 -3.67 -4.24
CA PHE A 33 15.61 -4.35 -3.34
C PHE A 33 17.07 -4.19 -3.78
N GLN A 34 17.33 -4.26 -5.10
CA GLN A 34 18.67 -4.05 -5.65
C GLN A 34 19.16 -2.61 -5.38
N GLU A 35 18.30 -1.60 -5.54
CA GLU A 35 18.65 -0.20 -5.19
C GLU A 35 18.96 -0.06 -3.69
N CYS A 36 18.14 -0.65 -2.82
CA CYS A 36 18.38 -0.68 -1.37
C CYS A 36 19.74 -1.33 -1.03
N SER A 37 20.02 -2.48 -1.63
CA SER A 37 21.25 -3.25 -1.41
C SER A 37 22.49 -2.47 -1.86
N ASN A 38 22.42 -1.81 -3.02
CA ASN A 38 23.50 -0.97 -3.54
C ASN A 38 23.76 0.25 -2.64
N LEU A 39 22.70 0.92 -2.17
CA LEU A 39 22.82 2.05 -1.25
C LEU A 39 23.39 1.63 0.10
N TRP A 40 22.98 0.47 0.63
CA TRP A 40 23.49 -0.07 1.88
C TRP A 40 24.96 -0.46 1.79
N ALA A 41 25.39 -1.05 0.67
CA ALA A 41 26.80 -1.38 0.42
C ALA A 41 27.68 -0.12 0.44
N ARG A 42 27.23 0.97 -0.19
CA ARG A 42 27.91 2.28 -0.20
C ARG A 42 27.90 2.94 1.18
N ALA A 43 26.76 2.94 1.86
CA ALA A 43 26.59 3.52 3.20
C ALA A 43 27.52 2.89 4.26
N ASN A 44 27.93 1.64 4.04
CA ASN A 44 28.73 0.85 4.99
C ASN A 44 30.17 0.57 4.52
N GLN A 45 30.65 1.26 3.49
CA GLN A 45 32.03 1.13 3.04
C GLN A 45 32.98 1.52 4.19
N GLY A 46 33.82 0.59 4.65
CA GLY A 46 34.73 0.79 5.79
C GLY A 46 34.16 0.54 7.19
N SER A 47 32.87 0.18 7.34
CA SER A 47 32.29 -0.18 8.65
C SER A 47 32.42 -1.69 8.92
N VAL A 48 32.94 -2.04 10.10
CA VAL A 48 33.09 -3.42 10.60
C VAL A 48 31.79 -3.96 11.23
N ASN A 49 30.91 -3.07 11.70
CA ASN A 49 29.63 -3.45 12.32
C ASN A 49 28.50 -3.23 11.32
N ARG A 50 28.21 -4.27 10.53
CA ARG A 50 27.10 -4.29 9.58
C ARG A 50 25.99 -5.20 10.12
N SER A 51 24.86 -4.63 10.52
CA SER A 51 23.67 -5.44 10.79
C SER A 51 22.76 -5.43 9.56
N GLU A 52 22.50 -6.61 9.00
CA GLU A 52 21.52 -6.77 7.91
C GLU A 52 20.12 -6.31 8.35
N GLY A 53 19.84 -6.31 9.66
CA GLY A 53 18.59 -5.79 10.21
C GLY A 53 18.28 -4.35 9.80
N GLN A 54 19.29 -3.48 9.61
CA GLN A 54 19.06 -2.11 9.13
C GLN A 54 18.64 -2.09 7.64
N LEU A 55 19.25 -2.93 6.81
CA LEU A 55 18.86 -3.08 5.40
C LEU A 55 17.43 -3.61 5.30
N ILE A 56 17.13 -4.69 6.03
CA ILE A 56 15.79 -5.29 6.11
C ILE A 56 14.77 -4.25 6.55
N SER A 57 15.06 -3.49 7.61
CA SER A 57 14.13 -2.48 8.12
C SER A 57 13.89 -1.34 7.12
N SER A 58 14.93 -0.90 6.41
CA SER A 58 14.81 0.16 5.40
C SER A 58 14.01 -0.33 4.19
N PHE A 59 14.35 -1.52 3.68
CA PHE A 59 13.65 -2.16 2.57
C PHE A 59 12.14 -2.30 2.86
N LEU A 60 11.78 -2.95 3.98
CA LEU A 60 10.38 -3.12 4.39
C LEU A 60 9.68 -1.80 4.79
N GLY A 61 10.44 -0.75 5.09
CA GLY A 61 9.92 0.58 5.40
C GLY A 61 9.45 1.35 4.16
N GLY A 62 10.08 1.10 3.01
CA GLY A 62 9.79 1.81 1.76
C GLY A 62 8.96 1.02 0.73
N LEU A 63 8.59 -0.23 0.99
CA LEU A 63 7.66 -0.99 0.12
C LEU A 63 6.33 -0.25 -0.08
N VAL A 64 5.79 -0.30 -1.31
CA VAL A 64 4.48 0.32 -1.65
C VAL A 64 3.35 -0.41 -0.96
N ASP A 65 3.38 -1.74 -0.97
CA ASP A 65 2.33 -2.56 -0.38
C ASP A 65 2.54 -2.73 1.14
N GLY A 66 1.73 -2.00 1.91
CA GLY A 66 1.76 -2.06 3.38
C GLY A 66 1.36 -3.43 3.95
N THR A 67 0.56 -4.22 3.23
CA THR A 67 0.15 -5.57 3.65
C THR A 67 1.32 -6.54 3.52
N ILE A 68 1.99 -6.54 2.36
CA ILE A 68 3.17 -7.39 2.14
C ILE A 68 4.28 -7.00 3.12
N ALA A 69 4.53 -5.71 3.32
CA ALA A 69 5.51 -5.23 4.27
C ALA A 69 5.20 -5.66 5.72
N ARG A 70 3.92 -5.71 6.10
CA ARG A 70 3.48 -6.20 7.41
C ARG A 70 3.70 -7.70 7.57
N LEU A 71 3.36 -8.51 6.56
CA LEU A 71 3.57 -9.96 6.57
C LEU A 71 5.05 -10.32 6.64
N ALA A 72 5.89 -9.65 5.84
CA ALA A 72 7.33 -9.83 5.89
C ALA A 72 7.91 -9.45 7.26
N ARG A 73 7.46 -8.35 7.87
CA ARG A 73 7.87 -7.97 9.24
C ARG A 73 7.50 -9.02 10.28
N MET A 74 6.34 -9.66 10.15
CA MET A 74 5.97 -10.77 11.04
C MET A 74 6.94 -11.94 10.89
N ARG A 75 7.28 -12.33 9.66
CA ARG A 75 8.24 -13.42 9.43
C ARG A 75 9.65 -13.11 9.91
N VAL A 76 10.12 -11.87 9.76
CA VAL A 76 11.42 -11.45 10.32
C VAL A 76 11.45 -11.58 11.85
N ARG A 77 10.31 -11.36 12.54
CA ARG A 77 10.23 -11.55 14.00
C ARG A 77 10.25 -13.02 14.41
N GLU A 78 9.69 -13.89 13.58
CA GLU A 78 9.63 -15.34 13.83
C GLU A 78 10.95 -16.06 13.50
N ALA A 79 11.73 -15.52 12.56
CA ALA A 79 13.00 -16.08 12.11
C ALA A 79 14.16 -15.10 12.38
N PRO A 80 14.63 -14.98 13.63
CA PRO A 80 15.79 -14.15 13.95
C PRO A 80 17.02 -14.67 13.18
N GLY A 81 17.70 -13.75 12.48
CA GLY A 81 18.85 -14.10 11.64
C GLY A 81 18.50 -14.38 10.17
N ILE A 82 17.24 -14.24 9.77
CA ILE A 82 16.86 -14.25 8.34
C ILE A 82 17.66 -13.19 7.58
N SER A 83 18.24 -13.59 6.47
CA SER A 83 19.06 -12.70 5.64
C SER A 83 18.20 -11.72 4.86
N ALA A 84 18.78 -10.58 4.45
CA ALA A 84 18.08 -9.61 3.61
C ALA A 84 17.58 -10.23 2.28
N ASN A 85 18.34 -11.17 1.71
CA ASN A 85 17.98 -11.86 0.48
C ASN A 85 16.79 -12.82 0.66
N GLU A 86 16.76 -13.55 1.78
CA GLU A 86 15.61 -14.40 2.13
C GLU A 86 14.34 -13.57 2.35
N VAL A 87 14.46 -12.40 2.98
CA VAL A 87 13.33 -11.46 3.10
C VAL A 87 12.85 -10.98 1.74
N CYS A 88 13.76 -10.65 0.81
CA CYS A 88 13.39 -10.26 -0.55
C CYS A 88 12.63 -11.39 -1.27
N ASN A 89 13.15 -12.62 -1.21
CA ASN A 89 12.50 -13.79 -1.81
C ASN A 89 11.11 -14.05 -1.21
N LEU A 90 10.97 -13.86 0.10
CA LEU A 90 9.67 -13.95 0.78
C LEU A 90 8.68 -12.91 0.23
N VAL A 91 9.09 -11.65 0.12
CA VAL A 91 8.25 -10.57 -0.42
C VAL A 91 7.84 -10.87 -1.87
N LEU A 92 8.78 -11.31 -2.71
CA LEU A 92 8.49 -11.70 -4.09
C LEU A 92 7.50 -12.87 -4.17
N SER A 93 7.62 -13.86 -3.29
CA SER A 93 6.68 -14.99 -3.24
C SER A 93 5.25 -14.54 -2.91
N TYR A 94 5.08 -13.54 -2.03
CA TYR A 94 3.78 -12.97 -1.73
C TYR A 94 3.20 -12.21 -2.93
N GLU A 95 4.00 -11.43 -3.63
CA GLU A 95 3.55 -10.71 -4.84
C GLU A 95 3.09 -11.66 -5.94
N ILE A 96 3.86 -12.74 -6.17
CA ILE A 96 3.50 -13.76 -7.16
C ILE A 96 2.18 -14.42 -6.76
N GLY A 97 2.03 -14.84 -5.49
CA GLY A 97 0.80 -15.47 -5.01
C GLY A 97 -0.43 -14.56 -5.14
N LEU A 98 -0.29 -13.26 -4.87
CA LEU A 98 -1.39 -12.30 -5.05
C LEU A 98 -1.77 -12.15 -6.54
N ARG A 99 -0.79 -12.09 -7.44
CA ARG A 99 -1.05 -12.03 -8.90
C ARG A 99 -1.72 -13.31 -9.41
N GLU A 100 -1.33 -14.47 -8.91
CA GLU A 100 -1.96 -15.74 -9.27
C GLU A 100 -3.43 -15.80 -8.80
N GLN A 101 -3.72 -15.31 -7.60
CA GLN A 101 -5.09 -15.18 -7.10
C GLN A 101 -5.93 -14.25 -7.97
N ASP A 102 -5.40 -13.08 -8.35
CA ASP A 102 -6.09 -12.14 -9.25
C ASP A 102 -6.38 -12.77 -10.63
N ILE A 103 -5.43 -13.54 -11.17
CA ILE A 103 -5.60 -14.25 -12.45
C ILE A 103 -6.71 -15.30 -12.32
N GLU A 104 -6.71 -16.07 -11.24
CA GLU A 104 -7.70 -17.12 -10.99
C GLU A 104 -9.10 -16.53 -10.77
N GLU A 105 -9.21 -15.42 -10.06
CA GLU A 105 -10.48 -14.69 -9.89
C GLU A 105 -11.00 -14.16 -11.23
N LYS A 106 -10.12 -13.61 -12.08
CA LYS A 106 -10.49 -13.20 -13.44
C LYS A 106 -10.99 -14.37 -14.28
N LYS A 107 -10.29 -15.52 -14.25
CA LYS A 107 -10.74 -16.72 -14.96
C LYS A 107 -12.12 -17.21 -14.49
N LYS A 108 -12.37 -17.17 -13.17
CA LYS A 108 -13.68 -17.51 -12.61
C LYS A 108 -14.76 -16.55 -13.11
N ASN A 109 -14.50 -15.24 -13.06
CA ASN A 109 -15.42 -14.23 -13.57
C ASN A 109 -15.69 -14.39 -15.07
N ASP A 110 -14.66 -14.67 -15.87
CA ASP A 110 -14.80 -14.92 -17.31
C ASP A 110 -15.61 -16.19 -17.58
N SER A 111 -15.41 -17.26 -16.81
CA SER A 111 -16.21 -18.48 -16.89
C SER A 111 -17.68 -18.23 -16.54
N THR A 112 -17.95 -17.46 -15.48
CA THR A 112 -19.31 -17.07 -15.10
C THR A 112 -19.98 -16.22 -16.18
N ASN A 113 -19.25 -15.25 -16.76
CA ASN A 113 -19.75 -14.45 -17.88
C ASN A 113 -20.06 -15.31 -19.11
N HIS A 114 -19.20 -16.29 -19.42
CA HIS A 114 -19.41 -17.20 -20.53
C HIS A 114 -20.61 -18.13 -20.31
N GLU A 115 -20.85 -18.59 -19.09
CA GLU A 115 -22.06 -19.36 -18.73
C GLU A 115 -23.33 -18.51 -18.83
N LEU A 116 -23.30 -17.28 -18.34
CA LEU A 116 -24.41 -16.33 -18.49
C LEU A 116 -24.76 -16.09 -19.97
N MET A 117 -23.76 -15.93 -20.84
CA MET A 117 -23.99 -15.80 -22.28
C MET A 117 -24.61 -17.07 -22.90
N ARG A 118 -24.15 -18.27 -22.50
CA ARG A 118 -24.76 -19.52 -22.96
C ARG A 118 -26.22 -19.67 -22.55
N ASN A 119 -26.55 -19.31 -21.30
CA ASN A 119 -27.92 -19.36 -20.79
C ASN A 119 -28.82 -18.35 -21.53
N PHE A 120 -28.31 -17.15 -21.80
CA PHE A 120 -29.01 -16.15 -22.59
C PHE A 120 -29.33 -16.65 -24.02
N ASP A 121 -28.33 -17.24 -24.69
CA ASP A 121 -28.51 -17.82 -26.03
C ASP A 121 -29.52 -18.98 -26.04
N GLU A 122 -29.55 -19.81 -24.99
CA GLU A 122 -30.50 -20.90 -24.86
C GLU A 122 -31.93 -20.41 -24.67
N VAL A 123 -32.14 -19.43 -23.77
CA VAL A 123 -33.46 -18.81 -23.56
C VAL A 123 -33.95 -18.18 -24.86
N HIS A 124 -33.09 -17.40 -25.53
CA HIS A 124 -33.43 -16.77 -26.80
C HIS A 124 -33.81 -17.79 -27.88
N ARG A 125 -33.08 -18.92 -27.96
CA ARG A 125 -33.41 -20.01 -28.89
C ARG A 125 -34.77 -20.64 -28.60
N LYS A 126 -35.09 -20.88 -27.33
CA LYS A 126 -36.40 -21.44 -26.91
C LYS A 126 -37.55 -20.48 -27.22
N GLU A 127 -37.36 -19.18 -26.99
CA GLU A 127 -38.35 -18.15 -27.35
C GLU A 127 -38.62 -18.10 -28.86
N LEU A 128 -37.56 -18.16 -29.68
CA LEU A 128 -37.69 -18.22 -31.14
C LEU A 128 -38.44 -19.48 -31.60
N GLN A 129 -38.19 -20.63 -30.98
CA GLN A 129 -38.94 -21.87 -31.27
C GLN A 129 -40.41 -21.75 -30.88
N ALA A 130 -40.72 -21.19 -29.71
CA ALA A 130 -42.09 -20.98 -29.26
C ALA A 130 -42.86 -19.98 -30.14
N LEU A 131 -42.19 -18.93 -30.64
CA LEU A 131 -42.76 -18.00 -31.63
C LEU A 131 -43.08 -18.69 -32.96
N LYS A 132 -42.15 -19.50 -33.49
CA LYS A 132 -42.37 -20.29 -34.71
C LYS A 132 -43.59 -21.22 -34.57
N PHE A 133 -43.71 -21.89 -33.43
CA PHE A 133 -44.84 -22.79 -33.15
C PHE A 133 -46.18 -22.04 -33.10
N ARG A 134 -46.24 -20.88 -32.41
CA ARG A 134 -47.44 -20.04 -32.35
C ARG A 134 -47.89 -19.54 -33.72
N ASN A 135 -46.94 -19.08 -34.55
CA ASN A 135 -47.26 -18.61 -35.90
C ASN A 135 -47.78 -19.74 -36.80
N HIS A 136 -47.22 -20.95 -36.67
CA HIS A 136 -47.71 -22.10 -37.42
C HIS A 136 -49.17 -22.45 -37.07
N GLN A 137 -49.55 -22.35 -35.80
CA GLN A 137 -50.94 -22.59 -35.35
C GLN A 137 -51.92 -21.51 -35.82
N ALA A 138 -51.45 -20.26 -36.00
CA ALA A 138 -52.31 -19.14 -36.39
C ALA A 138 -52.67 -19.11 -37.90
N GLY A 139 -52.00 -19.92 -38.74
CA GLY A 139 -52.24 -19.94 -40.19
C GLY A 139 -51.81 -18.66 -40.92
N GLU A 140 -51.15 -17.73 -40.24
CA GLU A 140 -50.65 -16.50 -40.85
C GLU A 140 -49.30 -16.74 -41.54
N PRO A 141 -49.10 -16.22 -42.77
CA PRO A 141 -47.80 -16.27 -43.42
C PRO A 141 -46.79 -15.47 -42.61
N MET A 142 -45.69 -16.12 -42.20
CA MET A 142 -44.63 -15.46 -41.43
C MET A 142 -43.91 -14.41 -42.29
N ASP A 143 -44.04 -13.14 -41.91
CA ASP A 143 -43.08 -12.11 -42.30
C ASP A 143 -41.84 -12.23 -41.40
N VAL A 144 -40.86 -12.98 -41.90
CA VAL A 144 -39.61 -13.28 -41.20
C VAL A 144 -38.82 -12.01 -40.86
N ASP A 145 -38.96 -10.95 -41.67
CA ASP A 145 -38.26 -9.68 -41.48
C ASP A 145 -38.90 -8.84 -40.37
N ALA A 146 -40.24 -8.82 -40.28
CA ALA A 146 -40.94 -8.16 -39.18
C ALA A 146 -40.63 -8.80 -37.82
N ILE A 147 -40.55 -10.14 -37.76
CA ILE A 147 -40.20 -10.87 -36.53
C ILE A 147 -38.73 -10.63 -36.15
N ALA A 148 -37.80 -10.69 -37.11
CA ALA A 148 -36.40 -10.39 -36.86
C ALA A 148 -36.19 -8.93 -36.42
N ALA A 149 -37.00 -7.98 -36.90
CA ALA A 149 -36.99 -6.60 -36.45
C ALA A 149 -37.57 -6.45 -35.02
N ALA A 150 -38.66 -7.15 -34.70
CA ALA A 150 -39.29 -7.10 -33.38
C ALA A 150 -38.44 -7.76 -32.27
N SER A 151 -37.81 -8.91 -32.56
CA SER A 151 -36.86 -9.55 -31.64
C SER A 151 -35.63 -8.67 -31.41
N ARG A 152 -35.13 -7.97 -32.44
CA ARG A 152 -34.04 -6.98 -32.27
C ARG A 152 -34.46 -5.79 -31.41
N ARG A 153 -35.70 -5.30 -31.52
CA ARG A 153 -36.18 -4.19 -30.68
C ARG A 153 -36.37 -4.60 -29.22
N ARG A 154 -36.89 -5.81 -28.94
CA ARG A 154 -37.00 -6.33 -27.58
C ARG A 154 -35.63 -6.63 -26.97
N SER A 155 -34.73 -7.28 -27.71
CA SER A 155 -33.39 -7.53 -27.18
C SER A 155 -32.63 -6.24 -26.90
N ILE A 156 -32.77 -5.18 -27.71
CA ILE A 156 -32.18 -3.87 -27.40
C ILE A 156 -32.82 -3.22 -26.17
N ALA A 157 -34.14 -3.29 -26.01
CA ALA A 157 -34.83 -2.73 -24.84
C ALA A 157 -34.48 -3.49 -23.54
N ASP A 158 -34.46 -4.82 -23.59
CA ASP A 158 -34.11 -5.67 -22.45
C ASP A 158 -32.60 -5.61 -22.15
N LEU A 159 -31.73 -5.53 -23.16
CA LEU A 159 -30.31 -5.24 -22.95
C LEU A 159 -30.10 -3.84 -22.38
N ASN A 160 -30.91 -2.84 -22.74
CA ASN A 160 -30.85 -1.51 -22.11
C ASN A 160 -31.42 -1.50 -20.68
N ALA A 161 -32.32 -2.42 -20.34
CA ALA A 161 -32.88 -2.58 -18.99
C ALA A 161 -31.99 -3.44 -18.07
N ILE A 162 -31.27 -4.41 -18.62
CA ILE A 162 -30.37 -5.33 -17.91
C ILE A 162 -28.93 -4.82 -17.92
N GLN A 163 -28.53 -3.92 -18.83
CA GLN A 163 -27.24 -3.24 -18.70
C GLN A 163 -27.21 -2.56 -17.33
N PRO A 164 -26.38 -3.04 -16.37
CA PRO A 164 -26.09 -2.24 -15.20
C PRO A 164 -25.52 -0.96 -15.76
N SER A 165 -26.27 0.14 -15.64
CA SER A 165 -26.03 1.46 -16.24
C SER A 165 -24.60 1.54 -16.74
N ARG A 166 -24.39 1.28 -18.05
CA ARG A 166 -23.08 1.09 -18.71
C ARG A 166 -22.10 1.95 -17.95
N PRO A 167 -21.11 1.41 -17.19
CA PRO A 167 -20.30 2.21 -16.30
C PRO A 167 -19.73 3.29 -17.18
N THR A 168 -20.30 4.50 -17.03
CA THR A 168 -20.00 5.60 -17.94
C THR A 168 -18.51 5.68 -17.89
N GLU A 169 -17.81 5.57 -19.04
CA GLU A 169 -16.36 5.78 -19.13
C GLU A 169 -16.04 6.84 -18.09
N PRO A 170 -15.34 6.48 -16.98
CA PRO A 170 -15.38 7.28 -15.78
C PRO A 170 -14.92 8.65 -16.20
N LYS A 171 -15.86 9.60 -16.31
CA LYS A 171 -15.60 10.92 -16.89
C LYS A 171 -14.37 11.39 -16.16
N ARG A 172 -13.25 11.51 -16.90
CA ARG A 172 -11.92 11.72 -16.29
C ARG A 172 -12.10 12.71 -15.16
N LYS A 173 -12.00 12.23 -13.93
CA LYS A 173 -12.52 12.97 -12.79
C LYS A 173 -11.68 14.24 -12.69
N HIS A 174 -12.30 15.38 -12.98
CA HIS A 174 -11.59 16.65 -12.91
C HIS A 174 -11.71 17.14 -11.47
N CYS A 175 -10.57 17.23 -10.79
CA CYS A 175 -10.51 17.85 -9.48
C CYS A 175 -10.30 19.34 -9.68
N ALA A 176 -11.19 20.19 -9.18
CA ALA A 176 -11.05 21.65 -9.32
C ALA A 176 -9.73 22.21 -8.74
N ILE A 177 -9.08 21.47 -7.84
CA ILE A 177 -7.82 21.86 -7.19
C ILE A 177 -6.59 21.33 -7.95
N HIS A 178 -6.68 20.13 -8.52
CA HIS A 178 -5.53 19.41 -9.10
C HIS A 178 -5.64 19.21 -10.62
N GLY A 179 -6.70 19.73 -11.26
CA GLY A 179 -6.96 19.59 -12.69
C GLY A 179 -7.45 18.18 -13.07
N PRO A 180 -7.19 17.72 -14.31
CA PRO A 180 -7.58 16.39 -14.76
C PRO A 180 -6.72 15.35 -14.03
N ALA A 181 -7.27 14.79 -12.95
CA ALA A 181 -6.59 13.87 -12.06
C ALA A 181 -7.34 12.52 -12.02
N ALA A 182 -6.80 11.55 -11.30
CA ALA A 182 -7.43 10.25 -11.11
C ALA A 182 -8.66 10.30 -10.16
N HIS A 183 -8.94 11.45 -9.54
CA HIS A 183 -9.95 11.59 -8.47
C HIS A 183 -10.82 12.84 -8.63
N SER A 184 -12.04 12.78 -8.07
CA SER A 184 -13.01 13.87 -8.12
C SER A 184 -12.70 14.96 -7.10
N THR A 185 -13.32 16.13 -7.26
CA THR A 185 -13.27 17.20 -6.25
C THR A 185 -13.77 16.73 -4.88
N GLU A 186 -14.80 15.87 -4.85
CA GLU A 186 -15.32 15.34 -3.58
C GLU A 186 -14.35 14.34 -2.94
N GLU A 187 -13.74 13.45 -3.72
CA GLU A 187 -12.69 12.55 -3.24
C GLU A 187 -11.50 13.34 -2.68
N CYS A 188 -11.16 14.46 -3.33
CA CYS A 188 -10.13 15.37 -2.81
C CYS A 188 -10.53 16.01 -1.47
N ARG A 189 -11.81 16.36 -1.30
CA ARG A 189 -12.35 16.94 -0.07
C ARG A 189 -12.27 15.93 1.08
N ILE A 190 -12.71 14.70 0.83
CA ILE A 190 -12.66 13.60 1.80
C ILE A 190 -11.22 13.34 2.25
N VAL A 191 -10.26 13.23 1.32
CA VAL A 191 -8.85 13.01 1.66
C VAL A 191 -8.27 14.16 2.49
N LYS A 192 -8.64 15.42 2.18
CA LYS A 192 -8.24 16.59 2.99
C LYS A 192 -8.82 16.52 4.41
N GLU A 193 -10.08 16.14 4.54
CA GLU A 193 -10.76 16.04 5.84
C GLU A 193 -10.18 14.90 6.69
N GLN A 194 -9.90 13.74 6.08
CA GLN A 194 -9.20 12.63 6.74
C GLN A 194 -7.79 13.02 7.21
N ARG A 195 -7.04 13.79 6.41
CA ARG A 195 -5.72 14.27 6.82
C ARG A 195 -5.81 15.26 7.98
N ALA A 196 -6.83 16.14 7.96
CA ALA A 196 -7.09 17.08 9.04
C ALA A 196 -7.52 16.37 10.32
N SER A 197 -8.37 15.33 10.24
CA SER A 197 -8.77 14.54 11.40
C SER A 197 -7.59 13.77 12.00
N TYR A 198 -6.74 13.17 11.16
CA TYR A 198 -5.50 12.53 11.59
C TYR A 198 -4.58 13.53 12.32
N GLN A 199 -4.37 14.72 11.75
CA GLN A 199 -3.57 15.76 12.40
C GLN A 199 -4.15 16.19 13.76
N ARG A 200 -5.47 16.41 13.85
CA ARG A 200 -6.15 16.72 15.12
C ARG A 200 -5.93 15.62 16.16
N SER A 201 -6.09 14.36 15.76
CA SER A 201 -5.88 13.21 16.66
C SER A 201 -4.42 13.08 17.12
N SER A 202 -3.45 13.39 16.24
CA SER A 202 -2.02 13.36 16.56
C SER A 202 -1.61 14.45 17.54
N LEU A 203 -2.21 15.65 17.44
CA LEU A 203 -1.94 16.76 18.36
C LEU A 203 -2.61 16.56 19.72
N GLN A 204 -3.77 15.89 19.77
CA GLN A 204 -4.45 15.56 21.02
C GLN A 204 -3.78 14.41 21.77
N ARG A 205 -3.08 13.51 21.06
CA ARG A 205 -2.12 12.61 21.67
C ARG A 205 -0.85 13.40 21.97
N LYS A 206 -0.90 14.28 22.98
CA LYS A 206 0.29 14.55 23.79
C LYS A 206 0.85 13.17 24.13
N PRO A 207 2.10 12.84 23.78
CA PRO A 207 2.69 11.60 24.26
C PRO A 207 2.48 11.64 25.77
N LYS A 208 1.71 10.68 26.29
CA LYS A 208 1.75 10.37 27.70
C LYS A 208 3.18 9.89 27.89
N SER A 209 4.09 10.85 28.09
CA SER A 209 5.46 10.59 28.51
C SER A 209 5.30 9.61 29.65
N ASP A 210 5.85 8.42 29.45
CA ASP A 210 5.78 7.32 30.37
C ASP A 210 6.18 7.82 31.77
N GLN A 211 5.17 8.19 32.56
CA GLN A 211 5.28 8.39 33.99
C GLN A 211 5.28 7.03 34.71
N HIS A 212 5.47 5.93 33.98
CA HIS A 212 5.99 4.71 34.56
C HIS A 212 7.50 4.82 34.73
N SER A 213 7.86 5.54 35.79
CA SER A 213 8.68 4.97 36.87
C SER A 213 9.66 3.88 36.41
N SER A 214 10.61 4.25 35.56
CA SER A 214 11.88 3.57 35.53
C SER A 214 12.52 3.81 36.89
N GLN A 215 12.25 2.90 37.80
CA GLN A 215 13.01 2.63 39.01
C GLN A 215 14.42 2.10 38.64
N THR A 216 14.98 2.60 37.54
CA THR A 216 16.38 2.51 37.14
C THR A 216 17.13 3.46 38.04
N THR A 217 17.43 3.01 39.26
CA THR A 217 18.66 3.31 40.01
C THR A 217 19.35 4.63 39.63
N ALA A 218 18.63 5.76 39.75
CA ALA A 218 19.19 7.05 39.41
C ALA A 218 20.39 7.29 40.33
N ARG A 219 21.59 7.30 39.76
CA ARG A 219 22.83 7.60 40.49
C ARG A 219 22.83 9.08 40.82
N CYS A 220 23.21 9.42 42.05
CA CYS A 220 23.32 10.80 42.49
C CYS A 220 24.36 11.55 41.63
N PHE A 221 24.01 12.66 40.98
CA PHE A 221 24.98 13.42 40.17
C PHE A 221 26.12 14.07 40.97
N ASN A 222 26.06 14.04 42.30
CA ASN A 222 27.13 14.54 43.17
C ASN A 222 28.17 13.45 43.48
N CYS A 223 27.71 12.28 43.95
CA CYS A 223 28.60 11.20 44.43
C CYS A 223 28.57 9.91 43.58
N ASN A 224 27.70 9.83 42.57
CA ASN A 224 27.42 8.67 41.72
C ASN A 224 26.91 7.41 42.44
N ALA A 225 26.59 7.46 43.73
CA ALA A 225 25.96 6.35 44.44
C ALA A 225 24.47 6.21 44.03
N PRO A 226 23.94 4.98 43.90
CA PRO A 226 22.53 4.75 43.64
C PRO A 226 21.67 5.09 44.87
N GLY A 227 20.35 5.22 44.66
CA GLY A 227 19.37 5.29 45.75
C GLY A 227 18.98 6.70 46.21
N HIS A 228 19.63 7.76 45.73
CA HIS A 228 19.23 9.14 46.02
C HIS A 228 19.56 10.12 44.88
N GLN A 229 18.87 11.26 44.87
CA GLN A 229 19.16 12.38 43.96
C GLN A 229 20.11 13.39 44.62
N SER A 230 20.76 14.24 43.83
CA SER A 230 21.74 15.24 44.32
C SER A 230 21.21 16.21 45.38
N ARG A 231 19.89 16.40 45.47
CA ARG A 231 19.25 17.23 46.50
C ARG A 231 19.23 16.58 47.88
N ASN A 232 19.32 15.25 47.93
CA ASN A 232 19.32 14.44 49.16
C ASN A 232 20.72 13.86 49.45
N CYS A 233 21.77 14.39 48.83
CA CYS A 233 23.14 13.91 49.03
C CYS A 233 23.74 14.56 50.28
N THR A 234 24.22 13.75 51.23
CA THR A 234 24.88 14.23 52.45
C THR A 234 26.34 14.65 52.22
N GLN A 235 26.93 14.33 51.07
CA GLN A 235 28.28 14.76 50.71
C GLN A 235 28.28 16.22 50.23
N PRO A 236 29.38 16.98 50.49
CA PRO A 236 29.52 18.34 49.98
C PRO A 236 29.42 18.36 48.45
N ARG A 237 28.87 19.45 47.89
CA ARG A 237 28.76 19.61 46.44
C ARG A 237 30.15 19.63 45.80
N ARG A 238 30.39 18.74 44.84
CA ARG A 238 31.57 18.81 43.98
C ARG A 238 31.59 20.16 43.26
N GLN A 239 32.66 20.93 43.44
CA GLN A 239 32.85 22.14 42.65
C GLN A 239 33.01 21.73 41.19
N ARG A 240 32.07 22.19 40.35
CA ARG A 240 32.11 21.96 38.91
C ARG A 240 33.23 22.84 38.37
N SER A 241 34.42 22.29 38.20
CA SER A 241 35.46 22.92 37.39
C SER A 241 34.96 22.92 35.96
N TYR A 242 34.40 24.05 35.51
CA TYR A 242 34.17 24.25 34.09
C TYR A 242 35.56 24.23 33.43
N PRO A 243 35.84 23.32 32.48
CA PRO A 243 37.05 23.41 31.69
C PRO A 243 37.01 24.75 30.97
N LYS A 244 37.97 25.63 31.29
CA LYS A 244 38.23 26.80 30.46
C LYS A 244 38.79 26.24 29.16
N ASN A 245 37.99 26.27 28.09
CA ASN A 245 38.50 26.06 26.74
C ASN A 245 39.42 27.25 26.44
N SER A 246 40.73 27.00 26.50
CA SER A 246 41.79 27.90 26.04
C SER A 246 42.12 27.63 24.59
#